data_AF-A0A5J4J2C5-F1
#
_entry.id   AF-A0A5J4J2C5-F1
#
_cell.length_a   1.000
_cell.length_b   1.000
_cell.length_c   1.000
_cell.angle_alpha   90.00
_cell.angle_beta   90.00
_cell.angle_gamma   90.00
#
_symmetry.space_group_name_H-M   'P 1'
#
loop_
_entity.id
_entity.type
_entity.pdbx_description
1 polymer ?
#
loop_
_entity_poly.entity_id
_entity_poly.type
_entity_poly.pdbx_seq_one_letter_code
_entity_poly.pdbx_strand_id
1 'polypeptide(L)'
;MTKPTKILLSIPSIVGIVYMFTFLSVDFFKWITNNVVGFEYQAPIVNGLILIQIGYLIYRLWNYKNVEKKTKTEWTWLLIIFNFISSLFFIWKKDAELNKMNKNTVPNNV
;
A
#
# COMPACT_ATOMS: atom_id res chain seq x y z
N MET A 1 -12.46 -0.21 -3.39
CA MET A 1 -12.01 -1.61 -3.26
C MET A 1 -13.07 -2.39 -2.49
N THR A 2 -13.22 -3.70 -2.71
CA THR A 2 -14.01 -4.55 -1.82
C THR A 2 -13.25 -4.75 -0.50
N LYS A 3 -13.97 -5.10 0.58
CA LYS A 3 -13.36 -5.32 1.90
C LYS A 3 -12.27 -6.42 1.87
N PRO A 4 -12.44 -7.57 1.19
CA PRO A 4 -11.39 -8.59 1.08
C PRO A 4 -10.12 -8.06 0.41
N THR A 5 -10.24 -7.32 -0.70
CA THR A 5 -9.08 -6.72 -1.39
C THR A 5 -8.34 -5.74 -0.49
N LYS A 6 -9.07 -4.95 0.32
CA LYS A 6 -8.43 -4.04 1.29
C LYS A 6 -7.60 -4.80 2.32
N ILE A 7 -8.15 -5.90 2.86
CA ILE A 7 -7.44 -6.73 3.84
C ILE A 7 -6.18 -7.33 3.21
N LEU A 8 -6.33 -7.98 2.05
CA LEU A 8 -5.22 -8.60 1.32
C LEU A 8 -4.09 -7.59 1.04
N LEU A 9 -4.45 -6.42 0.50
CA LEU A 9 -3.48 -5.38 0.21
C LEU A 9 -2.92 -4.73 1.47
N SER A 10 -3.50 -4.89 2.65
CA SER A 10 -2.91 -4.34 3.88
C SER A 10 -1.76 -5.20 4.40
N ILE A 11 -1.73 -6.49 4.04
CA ILE A 11 -0.75 -7.46 4.57
C ILE A 11 0.70 -7.01 4.30
N PRO A 12 1.11 -6.64 3.07
CA PRO A 12 2.49 -6.21 2.82
C PRO A 12 2.91 -5.00 3.64
N SER A 13 1.99 -4.03 3.86
CA SER A 13 2.29 -2.88 4.71
C SER A 13 2.42 -3.23 6.19
N ILE A 14 1.57 -4.12 6.71
CA ILE A 14 1.65 -4.57 8.11
C ILE A 14 2.94 -5.36 8.32
N VAL A 15 3.26 -6.29 7.42
CA VAL A 15 4.51 -7.06 7.45
C VAL A 15 5.71 -6.12 7.39
N GLY A 16 5.69 -5.12 6.51
CA GLY A 16 6.73 -4.12 6.39
C GLY A 16 6.93 -3.28 7.66
N ILE A 17 5.85 -2.91 8.36
CA ILE A 17 5.94 -2.21 9.66
C ILE A 17 6.56 -3.11 10.71
N VAL A 18 6.12 -4.36 10.81
CA VAL A 18 6.72 -5.35 11.73
C VAL A 18 8.21 -5.54 11.42
N TYR A 19 8.56 -5.61 10.13
CA TYR A 19 9.94 -5.69 9.67
C TYR A 19 10.74 -4.42 9.99
N MET A 20 10.13 -3.24 9.95
CA MET A 20 10.79 -1.99 10.38
C MET A 20 11.17 -2.05 11.87
N PHE A 21 10.32 -2.63 12.71
CA PHE A 21 10.65 -2.80 14.14
C PHE A 21 11.81 -3.77 14.40
N THR A 22 12.18 -4.62 13.43
CA THR A 22 13.33 -5.52 13.58
C THR A 22 14.67 -4.78 13.59
N PHE A 23 14.70 -3.56 13.05
CA PHE A 23 15.85 -2.67 13.23
C PHE A 23 16.10 -2.31 14.70
N LEU A 24 15.07 -2.34 15.55
CA LEU A 24 15.21 -2.09 16.99
C LEU A 24 15.72 -3.32 17.75
N SER A 25 15.51 -4.54 17.23
CA SER A 25 16.03 -5.77 17.82
C SER A 25 16.13 -6.88 16.78
N VAL A 26 17.32 -7.00 16.19
CA VAL A 26 17.62 -8.01 15.16
C VAL A 26 17.58 -9.42 15.73
N ASP A 27 18.02 -9.60 16.97
CA ASP A 27 18.10 -10.92 17.63
C ASP A 27 16.71 -11.50 17.95
N PHE A 28 15.77 -10.65 18.38
CA PHE A 28 14.38 -11.05 18.59
C PHE A 28 13.74 -11.57 17.31
N PHE A 29 14.02 -10.92 16.18
CA PHE A 29 13.43 -11.33 14.90
C PHE A 29 14.08 -12.57 14.33
N LYS A 30 15.41 -12.68 14.40
CA LYS A 30 16.12 -13.92 14.05
C LYS A 30 15.61 -15.12 14.86
N TRP A 31 15.32 -14.93 16.14
CA TRP A 31 14.76 -15.99 16.99
C TRP A 31 13.38 -16.48 16.48
N ILE A 32 12.53 -15.60 15.98
CA ILE A 32 11.18 -15.96 15.49
C ILE A 32 11.20 -16.52 14.07
N THR A 33 11.94 -15.89 13.15
CA THR A 33 11.75 -16.12 11.70
C THR A 33 12.75 -17.07 11.07
N ASN A 34 13.89 -17.34 11.71
CA ASN A 34 14.94 -18.18 11.12
C ASN A 34 14.53 -19.67 11.00
N ASN A 35 13.45 -20.08 11.67
CA ASN A 35 12.84 -21.40 11.52
C ASN A 35 11.85 -21.51 10.35
N VAL A 36 11.49 -20.39 9.69
CA VAL A 36 10.45 -20.34 8.64
C VAL A 36 11.06 -20.14 7.26
N VAL A 37 11.94 -19.14 7.11
CA VAL A 37 12.67 -18.83 5.86
C VAL A 37 14.04 -18.28 6.26
N GLY A 38 15.11 -18.66 5.57
CA GLY A 38 16.45 -18.11 5.80
C GLY A 38 16.44 -16.58 5.74
N PHE A 39 17.04 -15.93 6.73
CA PHE A 39 16.99 -14.48 6.92
C PHE A 39 17.39 -13.70 5.66
N GLU A 40 18.34 -14.22 4.88
CA GLU A 40 18.82 -13.69 3.61
C GLU A 40 17.74 -13.61 2.51
N TYR A 41 16.73 -14.47 2.54
CA TYR A 41 15.64 -14.49 1.55
C TYR A 41 14.42 -13.67 1.99
N GLN A 42 14.30 -13.36 3.28
CA GLN A 42 13.14 -12.62 3.81
C GLN A 42 13.04 -11.21 3.21
N ALA A 43 14.16 -10.48 3.17
CA ALA A 43 14.17 -9.11 2.67
C ALA A 43 13.77 -8.99 1.19
N PRO A 44 14.31 -9.80 0.24
CA PRO A 44 13.83 -9.81 -1.14
C PRO A 44 12.34 -10.13 -1.29
N ILE A 45 11.83 -11.12 -0.54
CA ILE A 45 10.41 -11.51 -0.60
C ILE A 45 9.51 -10.37 -0.12
N VAL A 46 9.82 -9.79 1.05
CA VAL A 46 9.05 -8.69 1.62
C VAL A 46 9.06 -7.48 0.68
N ASN A 47 10.23 -7.11 0.14
CA ASN A 47 10.34 -6.01 -0.83
C ASN A 47 9.56 -6.28 -2.12
N GLY A 48 9.60 -7.51 -2.65
CA GLY A 48 8.80 -7.90 -3.81
C GLY A 48 7.31 -7.72 -3.59
N LEU A 49 6.79 -8.16 -2.44
CA LEU A 49 5.38 -7.99 -2.07
C LEU A 49 4.98 -6.51 -1.95
N ILE A 50 5.86 -5.69 -1.37
CA ILE A 50 5.64 -4.24 -1.24
C ILE A 50 5.60 -3.58 -2.62
N LEU A 51 6.53 -3.90 -3.52
CA LEU A 51 6.56 -3.33 -4.87
C LEU A 51 5.30 -3.68 -5.67
N ILE A 52 4.82 -4.92 -5.58
CA ILE A 52 3.57 -5.36 -6.22
C ILE A 52 2.38 -4.58 -5.66
N GLN A 53 2.31 -4.42 -4.33
CA GLN A 53 1.27 -3.65 -3.67
C GLN A 53 1.25 -2.19 -4.14
N ILE A 54 2.40 -1.52 -4.11
CA ILE A 54 2.54 -0.12 -4.57
C ILE A 54 2.13 0.00 -6.03
N GLY A 55 2.61 -0.90 -6.89
CA GLY A 55 2.26 -0.93 -8.31
C GLY A 55 0.75 -1.01 -8.52
N TYR A 56 0.06 -1.89 -7.79
CA TYR A 56 -1.40 -1.97 -7.83
C TYR A 56 -2.08 -0.68 -7.37
N LEU A 57 -1.63 -0.08 -6.25
CA LEU A 57 -2.24 1.14 -5.72
C LEU A 57 -2.04 2.34 -6.64
N ILE A 58 -0.86 2.47 -7.26
CA ILE A 58 -0.58 3.48 -8.28
C ILE A 58 -1.47 3.25 -9.51
N TYR A 59 -1.51 2.03 -10.05
CA TYR A 59 -2.40 1.70 -11.17
C TYR A 59 -3.85 2.14 -10.89
N ARG A 60 -4.35 1.81 -9.70
CA ARG A 60 -5.69 2.16 -9.25
C ARG A 60 -5.90 3.67 -9.13
N LEU A 61 -4.94 4.39 -8.56
CA LEU A 61 -4.96 5.85 -8.44
C LEU A 61 -5.07 6.54 -9.81
N TRP A 62 -4.30 6.05 -10.78
CA TRP A 62 -4.27 6.61 -12.12
C TRP A 62 -5.50 6.26 -12.97
N ASN A 63 -6.22 5.19 -12.63
CA ASN A 63 -7.46 4.80 -13.29
C ASN A 63 -8.67 5.71 -12.96
N TYR A 64 -8.58 6.56 -11.94
CA TYR A 64 -9.63 7.56 -11.65
C TYR A 64 -9.61 8.66 -12.72
N LYS A 65 -10.65 8.79 -13.54
CA LYS A 65 -10.69 9.76 -14.65
C LYS A 65 -10.88 11.19 -14.17
N ASN A 66 -11.75 11.41 -13.19
CA ASN A 66 -12.19 12.74 -12.77
C ASN A 66 -11.52 13.21 -11.48
N VAL A 67 -10.26 12.81 -11.27
CA VAL A 67 -9.42 13.27 -10.16
C VAL A 67 -8.29 14.09 -10.75
N GLU A 68 -8.02 15.26 -10.16
CA GLU A 68 -6.98 16.18 -10.62
C GLU A 68 -5.60 15.48 -10.68
N LYS A 69 -4.85 15.76 -11.75
CA LYS A 69 -3.51 15.18 -11.96
C LYS A 69 -2.56 15.52 -10.79
N LYS A 70 -2.65 16.72 -10.22
CA LYS A 70 -1.84 17.15 -9.08
C LYS A 70 -2.01 16.20 -7.88
N THR A 71 -3.25 15.90 -7.50
CA THR A 71 -3.55 14.96 -6.42
C THR A 71 -3.01 13.56 -6.70
N LYS A 72 -3.11 13.07 -7.95
CA LYS A 72 -2.55 11.76 -8.32
C LYS A 72 -1.03 11.73 -8.19
N THR A 73 -0.35 12.78 -8.63
CA THR A 73 1.11 12.88 -8.52
C THR A 73 1.57 12.93 -7.06
N GLU A 74 0.93 13.74 -6.23
CA GLU A 74 1.23 13.84 -4.78
C GLU A 74 1.07 12.48 -4.09
N TRP A 75 -0.05 11.79 -4.34
CA TRP A 75 -0.28 10.46 -3.77
C TRP A 75 0.67 9.40 -4.31
N THR A 76 1.10 9.50 -5.57
CA THR A 76 2.12 8.60 -6.12
C THR A 76 3.43 8.75 -5.34
N TRP A 77 3.86 9.98 -5.06
CA TRP A 77 5.05 10.23 -4.24
C TRP A 77 4.89 9.74 -2.80
N LEU A 78 3.74 9.95 -2.18
CA LEU A 78 3.46 9.43 -0.84
C LEU A 78 3.51 7.89 -0.79
N LEU A 79 2.98 7.21 -1.81
CA LEU A 79 3.00 5.75 -1.93
C LEU A 79 4.41 5.19 -2.12
N ILE A 80 5.32 5.96 -2.74
CA ILE A 80 6.71 5.55 -2.96
C ILE A 80 7.55 5.80 -1.70
N ILE A 81 7.48 7.01 -1.13
CA ILE A 81 8.35 7.44 -0.02
C ILE A 81 7.88 6.85 1.32
N PHE A 82 6.57 6.91 1.60
CA PHE A 82 5.98 6.46 2.87
C PHE A 82 5.20 5.15 2.70
N ASN A 83 5.72 4.25 1.88
CA ASN A 83 5.03 3.06 1.36
C ASN A 83 4.16 2.30 2.37
N PHE A 84 4.60 2.08 3.60
CA PHE A 84 3.83 1.33 4.59
C PHE A 84 2.62 2.10 5.09
N ILE A 85 2.83 3.32 5.58
CA ILE A 85 1.81 4.14 6.21
C ILE A 85 0.85 4.68 5.17
N SER A 86 1.38 5.23 4.06
CA SER A 86 0.58 5.83 3.01
C SER A 86 -0.26 4.78 2.28
N SER A 87 0.24 3.56 2.08
CA SER A 87 -0.56 2.47 1.48
C SER A 87 -1.72 2.07 2.37
N LEU A 88 -1.52 1.91 3.68
CA LEU A 88 -2.62 1.62 4.61
C LEU A 88 -3.68 2.73 4.59
N PHE A 89 -3.23 3.98 4.68
CA PHE A 89 -4.15 5.12 4.62
C PHE A 89 -4.88 5.18 3.28
N PHE A 90 -4.19 4.89 2.18
CA PHE A 90 -4.78 4.89 0.86
C PHE A 90 -5.86 3.82 0.73
N ILE A 91 -5.56 2.60 1.14
CA ILE A 91 -6.46 1.44 1.09
C ILE A 91 -7.74 1.68 1.89
N TRP A 92 -7.59 2.16 3.13
CA TRP A 92 -8.73 2.25 4.05
C TRP A 92 -9.54 3.51 3.85
N LYS A 93 -8.89 4.65 3.58
CA LYS A 93 -9.53 5.97 3.50
C LYS A 93 -9.46 6.59 2.11
N LYS A 94 -8.27 6.81 1.55
CA LYS A 94 -8.14 7.66 0.35
C LYS A 94 -8.84 7.10 -0.89
N ASP A 95 -8.82 5.78 -1.07
CA ASP A 95 -9.54 5.12 -2.17
C ASP A 95 -11.03 5.45 -2.17
N ALA A 96 -11.66 5.50 -0.99
CA ALA A 96 -13.08 5.80 -0.88
C ALA A 96 -13.36 7.27 -1.22
N GLU A 97 -12.50 8.19 -0.80
CA GLU A 97 -12.60 9.62 -1.12
C GLU A 97 -12.47 9.85 -2.64
N LEU A 98 -11.42 9.28 -3.26
CA LEU A 98 -11.16 9.43 -4.69
C LEU A 98 -12.27 8.81 -5.55
N ASN A 99 -12.81 7.66 -5.13
CA ASN A 99 -13.93 7.04 -5.82
C ASN A 99 -15.21 7.89 -5.75
N LYS A 100 -15.46 8.59 -4.63
CA LYS A 100 -16.58 9.54 -4.52
C LYS A 100 -16.39 10.73 -5.46
N MET A 101 -15.20 11.34 -5.44
CA MET A 101 -14.85 12.46 -6.33
C MET A 101 -15.01 12.07 -7.81
N ASN A 102 -14.56 10.87 -8.17
CA ASN A 102 -14.63 10.35 -9.53
C ASN A 102 -16.07 10.14 -10.03
N LYS A 103 -17.01 9.82 -9.14
CA LYS A 103 -18.44 9.61 -9.47
C LYS A 103 -19.23 10.92 -9.51
N ASN A 104 -18.97 11.85 -8.59
CA ASN A 104 -19.74 13.09 -8.44
C ASN A 104 -19.49 14.13 -9.55
N THR A 105 -18.50 13.90 -10.41
CA THR A 105 -18.10 14.79 -11.52
C THR A 105 -18.63 14.30 -12.88
N VAL A 106 -19.36 13.19 -12.91
CA VAL A 106 -20.20 12.87 -14.07
C VAL A 106 -21.40 13.82 -13.99
N PRO A 107 -21.65 14.69 -14.98
CA PRO A 107 -22.90 15.44 -15.01
C PRO A 107 -24.03 14.42 -14.96
N ASN A 108 -24.97 14.59 -14.03
CA ASN A 108 -26.28 13.96 -14.15
C ASN A 108 -26.85 14.47 -15.47
N ASN A 109 -26.72 13.70 -16.54
CA ASN A 109 -27.58 13.87 -17.69
C ASN A 109 -28.98 13.50 -17.18
N VAL A 110 -29.82 14.54 -17.18
CA VAL A 110 -31.26 14.58 -16.92
C VAL A 110 -31.97 13.30 -17.31
#